data_AF-A0A0R1V1Z4-F1
#
_entry.id   AF-A0A0R1V1Z4-F1
#
_cell.length_a   1.000
_cell.length_b   1.000
_cell.length_c   1.000
_cell.angle_alpha   90.00
_cell.angle_beta   90.00
_cell.angle_gamma   90.00
#
_symmetry.space_group_name_H-M   'P 1'
#
loop_
_entity.id
_entity.type
_entity.pdbx_description
1 polymer ?
#
loop_
_entity_poly.entity_id
_entity_poly.type
_entity_poly.pdbx_seq_one_letter_code
_entity_poly.pdbx_strand_id
1 'polypeptide(L)'
;MGFDFDSNRGDVYMIKLLALDGRSFFLNPDLIYRIEATPDTVITLTDGKTLIVRETASAVVELIIAYRRKIYQHNWGLDCEQAEKE
;
A
#
# COMPACT_ATOMS: atom_id res chain seq x y z
N MET A 1 -21.01 6.71 -5.85
CA MET A 1 -20.32 7.79 -5.14
C MET A 1 -18.85 7.66 -5.48
N GLY A 2 -18.42 8.37 -6.51
CA GLY A 2 -17.04 8.35 -6.98
C GLY A 2 -16.18 9.17 -6.02
N PHE A 3 -15.04 8.63 -5.64
CA PHE A 3 -13.99 9.42 -5.01
C PHE A 3 -12.91 9.63 -6.05
N ASP A 4 -13.04 10.74 -6.79
CA ASP A 4 -11.94 11.39 -7.47
C ASP A 4 -10.86 11.72 -6.43
N PHE A 5 -9.67 11.15 -6.60
CA PHE A 5 -8.50 11.53 -5.80
C PHE A 5 -7.28 11.61 -6.72
N ASP A 6 -7.27 12.68 -7.52
CA ASP A 6 -6.11 13.11 -8.27
C ASP A 6 -5.60 14.42 -7.63
N SER A 7 -4.39 14.38 -7.05
CA SER A 7 -3.44 15.50 -6.81
C SER A 7 -2.62 15.41 -5.51
N ASN A 8 -1.86 14.32 -5.29
CA ASN A 8 -0.52 14.43 -4.70
C ASN A 8 0.32 13.16 -4.93
N ARG A 9 1.58 13.30 -5.35
CA ARG A 9 2.51 12.19 -5.65
C ARG A 9 2.87 11.27 -4.46
N GLY A 10 2.27 11.47 -3.27
CA GLY A 10 2.54 10.70 -2.06
C GLY A 10 1.57 9.52 -1.80
N ASP A 11 0.38 9.53 -2.39
CA ASP A 11 -0.68 8.55 -2.08
C ASP A 11 -0.44 7.18 -2.74
N VAL A 12 0.43 7.12 -3.74
CA VAL A 12 0.82 5.86 -4.40
C VAL A 12 1.62 4.96 -3.46
N TYR A 13 2.15 5.51 -2.37
CA TYR A 13 3.01 4.82 -1.40
C TYR A 13 2.27 4.28 -0.16
N MET A 14 0.93 4.36 -0.11
CA MET A 14 0.15 3.86 1.02
C MET A 14 -1.06 3.01 0.60
N ILE A 15 -1.39 2.00 1.41
CA ILE A 15 -2.63 1.23 1.31
C ILE A 15 -3.66 1.78 2.30
N LYS A 16 -4.88 1.99 1.85
CA LYS A 16 -5.98 2.42 2.73
C LYS A 16 -6.64 1.19 3.35
N LEU A 17 -6.69 1.16 4.67
CA LEU A 17 -7.32 0.10 5.45
C LEU A 17 -8.34 0.70 6.42
N LEU A 18 -9.28 -0.14 6.86
CA LEU A 18 -10.29 0.22 7.84
C LEU A 18 -10.10 -0.60 9.12
N ALA A 19 -9.75 0.11 10.19
CA ALA A 19 -9.63 -0.49 11.52
C ALA A 19 -10.98 -1.04 11.97
N LEU A 20 -10.96 -2.06 12.83
CA LEU A 20 -12.17 -2.62 13.45
C LEU A 20 -12.98 -1.54 14.20
N ASP A 21 -12.31 -0.51 14.72
CA ASP A 21 -12.89 0.68 15.36
C ASP A 21 -13.63 1.64 14.39
N GLY A 22 -13.68 1.34 13.09
CA GLY A 22 -14.34 2.16 12.07
C GLY A 22 -13.51 3.35 11.58
N ARG A 23 -12.25 3.47 12.01
CA ARG A 23 -11.33 4.51 11.54
C ARG A 23 -10.64 4.05 10.26
N SER A 24 -10.77 4.82 9.19
CA SER A 24 -9.98 4.61 7.97
C SER A 24 -8.60 5.23 8.14
N PHE A 25 -7.55 4.47 7.85
CA PHE A 25 -6.17 4.92 7.93
C PHE A 25 -5.37 4.46 6.73
N PHE A 26 -4.24 5.12 6.50
CA PHE A 26 -3.29 4.75 5.47
C PHE A 26 -2.11 4.04 6.14
N LEU A 27 -1.76 2.87 5.63
CA LEU A 27 -0.66 2.05 6.12
C LEU A 27 0.38 1.90 5.02
N ASN A 28 1.65 2.00 5.37
CA ASN A 28 2.71 1.59 4.46
C ASN A 28 2.80 0.06 4.46
N PRO A 29 2.58 -0.62 3.32
CA PRO A 29 2.65 -2.08 3.24
C PRO A 29 4.03 -2.65 3.56
N ASP A 30 5.10 -1.87 3.41
CA ASP A 30 6.48 -2.28 3.72
C ASP A 30 6.74 -2.42 5.23
N LEU A 31 5.94 -1.73 6.06
CA LEU A 31 6.03 -1.81 7.52
C LEU A 31 5.27 -3.01 8.11
N ILE A 32 4.62 -3.81 7.26
CA ILE A 32 3.89 -4.98 7.70
C ILE A 32 4.88 -6.10 8.00
N TYR A 33 4.91 -6.54 9.26
CA TYR A 33 5.70 -7.68 9.67
C TYR A 33 4.97 -9.00 9.41
N ARG A 34 3.68 -9.08 9.79
CA ARG A 34 2.87 -10.30 9.63
C ARG A 34 1.39 -9.96 9.48
N ILE A 35 0.69 -10.75 8.67
CA ILE A 35 -0.77 -10.71 8.53
C ILE A 35 -1.33 -12.07 8.96
N GLU A 36 -2.24 -12.09 9.91
CA GLU A 36 -2.91 -13.30 10.40
C GLU A 36 -4.41 -13.22 10.16
N ALA A 37 -5.00 -14.32 9.68
CA ALA A 37 -6.43 -14.46 9.47
C ALA A 37 -7.04 -15.26 10.64
N THR A 38 -7.50 -14.56 11.68
CA THR A 38 -8.07 -15.16 12.89
C THR A 38 -9.34 -14.43 13.29
N PRO A 39 -10.51 -15.07 13.14
CA PRO A 39 -11.75 -14.55 12.53
C PRO A 39 -11.73 -13.16 11.83
N ASP A 40 -11.06 -12.18 12.42
CA ASP A 40 -10.69 -10.88 11.89
C ASP A 40 -9.21 -10.87 11.43
N THR A 41 -8.82 -9.92 10.59
CA THR A 41 -7.43 -9.84 10.11
C THR A 41 -6.59 -9.02 11.08
N VAL A 42 -5.53 -9.63 11.59
CA VAL A 42 -4.56 -8.97 12.47
C VAL A 42 -3.29 -8.66 11.69
N ILE A 43 -2.91 -7.40 11.64
CA ILE A 43 -1.69 -6.90 11.02
C ILE A 43 -0.72 -6.52 12.13
N THR A 44 0.39 -7.23 12.21
CA THR A 44 1.51 -6.88 13.08
C THR A 44 2.48 -6.03 12.30
N LEU A 45 2.84 -4.87 12.84
CA LEU A 45 3.84 -3.97 12.27
C LEU A 45 5.25 -4.32 12.79
N THR A 46 6.26 -3.90 12.04
CA THR A 46 7.67 -4.02 12.46
C THR A 46 8.00 -3.25 13.74
N ASP A 47 7.18 -2.25 14.09
CA ASP A 47 7.25 -1.48 15.35
C ASP A 47 6.69 -2.25 16.56
N GLY A 48 6.15 -3.46 16.36
CA GLY A 48 5.52 -4.27 17.42
C GLY A 48 4.05 -3.91 17.72
N LYS A 49 3.49 -2.91 17.04
CA LYS A 49 2.06 -2.56 17.11
C LYS A 49 1.22 -3.58 16.33
N THR A 50 0.12 -4.01 16.93
CA THR A 50 -0.89 -4.86 16.27
C THR A 50 -2.11 -4.03 15.91
N LEU A 51 -2.59 -4.21 14.68
CA LEU A 51 -3.76 -3.53 14.14
C LEU A 51 -4.77 -4.58 13.70
N ILE A 52 -6.02 -4.42 14.12
CA ILE A 52 -7.11 -5.30 13.70
C ILE A 52 -7.92 -4.56 12.63
N VAL A 53 -8.02 -5.15 11.44
CA VAL A 53 -8.73 -4.58 10.30
C VAL A 53 -9.92 -5.45 9.90
N ARG A 54 -10.93 -4.82 9.29
CA ARG A 54 -12.12 -5.54 8.79
C ARG A 54 -11.90 -6.22 7.45
N GLU A 55 -10.90 -5.79 6.70
CA GLU A 55 -10.52 -6.42 5.44
C GLU A 55 -9.95 -7.80 5.66
N THR A 56 -10.16 -8.71 4.71
CA THR A 56 -9.57 -10.05 4.75
C THR A 56 -8.08 -10.00 4.43
N ALA A 57 -7.31 -10.95 4.96
CA ALA A 57 -5.89 -11.07 4.62
C ALA A 57 -5.65 -11.10 3.09
N SER A 58 -6.53 -11.77 2.33
CA SER A 58 -6.47 -11.79 0.86
C SER A 58 -6.61 -10.40 0.25
N ALA A 59 -7.57 -9.60 0.71
CA ALA A 59 -7.77 -8.24 0.22
C ALA A 59 -6.54 -7.35 0.50
N VAL A 60 -5.95 -7.47 1.70
CA VAL A 60 -4.72 -6.75 2.05
C VAL A 60 -3.57 -7.17 1.12
N VAL A 61 -3.41 -8.46 0.82
CA VAL A 61 -2.41 -8.95 -0.12
C VAL A 61 -2.64 -8.39 -1.54
N GLU A 62 -3.87 -8.37 -2.03
CA GLU A 62 -4.20 -7.78 -3.33
C GLU A 62 -3.85 -6.29 -3.39
N LEU A 63 -4.12 -5.53 -2.32
CA LEU A 63 -3.72 -4.12 -2.21
C LEU A 63 -2.20 -3.98 -2.27
N ILE A 64 -1.43 -4.85 -1.60
CA ILE A 64 0.04 -4.86 -1.65
C ILE A 64 0.54 -5.18 -3.07
N ILE A 65 -0.10 -6.10 -3.79
CA ILE A 65 0.27 -6.43 -5.17
C ILE A 65 -0.01 -5.25 -6.10
N ALA A 66 -1.20 -4.65 -6.00
CA ALA A 66 -1.59 -3.49 -6.78
C ALA A 66 -0.65 -2.29 -6.52
N TYR A 67 -0.28 -2.11 -5.26
CA TYR A 67 0.72 -1.16 -4.80
C TYR A 67 2.08 -1.37 -5.47
N ARG A 68 2.65 -2.58 -5.36
CA ARG A 68 3.95 -2.91 -5.97
C ARG A 68 3.89 -2.70 -7.48
N ARG A 69 2.81 -3.12 -8.14
CA ARG A 69 2.62 -2.93 -9.58
C ARG A 69 2.63 -1.46 -9.96
N LYS A 70 1.97 -0.58 -9.19
CA LYS A 70 1.99 0.87 -9.43
C LYS A 70 3.39 1.47 -9.26
N ILE A 71 4.15 1.05 -8.23
CA ILE A 71 5.53 1.51 -8.02
C ILE A 71 6.43 1.10 -9.19
N TYR A 72 6.38 -0.17 -9.60
CA TYR A 72 7.19 -0.65 -10.71
C TYR A 72 6.77 -0.03 -12.06
N GLN A 73 5.48 0.26 -12.26
CA GLN A 73 5.03 1.00 -13.45
C GLN A 73 5.47 2.47 -13.44
N HIS A 74 5.64 3.07 -12.27
CA HIS A 74 6.07 4.47 -12.15
C HIS A 74 7.60 4.64 -12.09
N ASN A 75 8.36 3.54 -11.90
CA ASN A 75 9.81 3.55 -11.84
C ASN A 75 10.43 2.63 -12.90
N TRP A 76 10.49 3.10 -14.14
CA TRP A 76 11.75 3.35 -14.85
C TRP A 76 11.49 3.98 -16.23
N GLY A 77 11.06 5.24 -16.21
CA GLY A 77 11.43 6.19 -17.26
C GLY A 77 12.73 6.88 -16.86
N LEU A 78 13.83 6.12 -16.76
CA LEU A 78 15.17 6.66 -16.92
C LEU A 78 15.77 6.07 -18.20
N ASP A 79 15.01 6.10 -19.29
CA ASP A 79 15.60 6.21 -20.61
C ASP A 79 15.97 7.69 -20.79
N CYS A 80 17.08 8.10 -20.16
CA CYS A 80 17.82 9.25 -20.68
C CYS A 80 18.44 8.79 -22.00
N GLU A 81 17.70 8.93 -23.10
CA GLU A 81 18.33 8.89 -24.41
C GLU A 81 19.06 10.23 -24.65
N GLN A 82 20.31 10.09 -25.10
CA GLN A 82 21.14 11.04 -25.86
C GLN A 82 22.05 12.00 -25.07
N ALA A 83 23.32 11.61 -25.00
CA ALA A 83 24.41 12.47 -25.48
C ALA A 83 25.44 11.60 -26.24
N GLU A 84 25.10 11.28 -27.49
CA GLU A 84 26.12 11.22 -28.55
C GLU A 84 26.61 12.66 -28.78
N LYS A 85 27.93 12.84 -28.90
CA LYS A 85 28.78 14.06 -29.07
C LYS A 85 29.78 14.14 -27.89
N GLU A 86 31.10 13.96 -28.06
CA GLU A 86 32.03 14.09 -29.19
C GLU A 86 33.16 13.05 -29.11
#